data_AF-A0A067QDG9-F1
#
_entry.id   AF-A0A067QDG9-F1
#
_cell.length_a   1.000
_cell.length_b   1.000
_cell.length_c   1.000
_cell.angle_alpha   90.00
_cell.angle_beta   90.00
_cell.angle_gamma   90.00
#
_symmetry.space_group_name_H-M   'P 1'
#
loop_
_entity.id
_entity.type
_entity.pdbx_description
1 polymer ?
#
loop_
_entity_poly.entity_id
_entity_poly.type
_entity_poly.pdbx_seq_one_letter_code
_entity_poly.pdbx_strand_id
1 'polypeptide(L)'
;MPLFGNNRRTAERTTRRRHHIFTRKDPDRVAGGYKAALSNPNTTRRGRKRAKAELRMMGRGNEAHVSFMTKIKRALGIRSSPTSTQQRTRRGRF
;
A
#
# COMPACT_ATOMS: atom_id res chain seq x y z
N MET A 1 7.17 45.66 4.54
CA MET A 1 6.24 44.88 3.70
C MET A 1 7.05 43.93 2.82
N PRO A 2 7.06 42.60 3.06
CA PRO A 2 7.78 41.67 2.20
C PRO A 2 6.92 41.25 0.99
N LEU A 3 7.49 41.45 -0.20
CA LEU A 3 6.95 41.08 -1.51
C LEU A 3 7.10 39.56 -1.72
N PHE A 4 6.05 38.96 -2.28
CA PHE A 4 5.82 37.55 -2.57
C PHE A 4 7.06 36.68 -2.87
N GLY A 5 7.37 35.76 -1.95
CA GLY A 5 8.32 34.66 -2.17
C GLY A 5 7.70 33.52 -2.99
N ASN A 6 7.90 33.56 -4.32
CA ASN A 6 7.52 32.48 -5.22
C ASN A 6 8.47 31.28 -5.09
N ASN A 7 8.19 30.42 -4.10
CA ASN A 7 8.85 29.12 -3.93
C ASN A 7 8.40 28.14 -5.03
N ARG A 8 9.01 28.23 -6.21
CA ARG A 8 8.95 27.20 -7.25
C ARG A 8 9.72 25.98 -6.74
N ARG A 9 9.04 25.12 -5.99
CA ARG A 9 9.49 23.74 -5.76
C ARG A 9 9.36 23.02 -7.10
N THR A 10 10.45 22.98 -7.86
CA THR A 10 10.68 21.96 -8.87
C THR A 10 10.58 20.61 -8.16
N ALA A 11 9.40 20.01 -8.21
CA ALA A 11 9.23 18.61 -7.87
C ALA A 11 10.00 17.83 -8.93
N GLU A 12 11.27 17.54 -8.65
CA GLU A 12 12.05 16.56 -9.40
C GLU A 12 11.22 15.29 -9.47
N ARG A 13 10.68 15.02 -10.66
CA ARG A 13 10.01 13.77 -11.02
C ARG A 13 11.07 12.69 -10.94
N THR A 14 11.29 12.21 -9.72
CA THR A 14 12.18 11.08 -9.45
C THR A 14 11.76 9.97 -10.39
N THR A 15 12.76 9.50 -11.13
CA THR A 15 12.62 8.66 -12.30
C THR A 15 11.70 7.49 -12.00
N ARG A 16 10.76 7.21 -12.92
CA ARG A 16 9.99 5.96 -12.94
C ARG A 16 10.99 4.82 -12.75
N ARG A 17 11.04 4.24 -11.54
CA ARG A 17 11.80 3.02 -11.27
C ARG A 17 11.27 1.97 -12.23
N ARG A 18 11.99 1.75 -13.34
CA ARG A 18 11.76 0.63 -14.23
C ARG A 18 12.08 -0.62 -13.41
N HIS A 19 11.05 -1.16 -12.79
CA HIS A 19 11.17 -2.42 -12.07
C HIS A 19 11.58 -3.49 -13.08
N HIS A 20 12.72 -4.13 -12.80
CA HIS A 20 13.20 -5.28 -13.54
C HIS A 20 12.08 -6.32 -13.56
N ILE A 21 11.59 -6.65 -14.76
CA ILE A 21 10.43 -7.53 -14.97
C ILE A 21 10.71 -8.97 -14.45
N PHE A 22 11.98 -9.29 -14.19
CA PHE A 22 12.46 -10.62 -13.81
C PHE A 22 13.15 -10.70 -12.44
N THR A 23 12.97 -9.72 -11.55
CA THR A 23 13.42 -9.87 -10.14
C THR A 23 12.56 -10.90 -9.41
N ARG A 24 13.20 -11.74 -8.56
CA ARG A 24 12.51 -12.69 -7.67
C ARG A 24 11.35 -12.01 -6.95
N LYS A 25 10.23 -12.72 -6.81
CA LYS A 25 9.01 -12.20 -6.18
C LYS A 25 9.28 -11.91 -4.71
N ASP A 26 9.33 -10.62 -4.38
CA ASP A 26 9.44 -10.16 -2.99
C ASP A 26 8.16 -10.58 -2.22
N PRO A 27 8.26 -11.35 -1.11
CA PRO A 27 7.09 -11.83 -0.37
C PRO A 27 6.21 -10.68 0.16
N ASP A 28 6.82 -9.53 0.50
CA ASP A 28 6.09 -8.33 0.91
C ASP A 28 5.24 -7.75 -0.23
N ARG A 29 5.73 -7.77 -1.47
CA ARG A 29 4.95 -7.30 -2.63
C ARG A 29 3.79 -8.23 -2.94
N VAL A 30 4.01 -9.53 -2.79
CA VAL A 30 2.98 -10.55 -2.97
C VAL A 30 1.87 -10.38 -1.93
N ALA A 31 2.23 -10.23 -0.65
CA ALA A 31 1.27 -9.92 0.42
C ALA A 31 0.50 -8.61 0.16
N GLY A 32 1.20 -7.57 -0.31
CA GLY A 32 0.57 -6.30 -0.72
C GLY A 32 -0.46 -6.48 -1.84
N GLY A 33 -0.17 -7.33 -2.83
CA GLY A 33 -1.11 -7.67 -3.90
C GLY A 33 -2.38 -8.36 -3.40
N TYR A 34 -2.24 -9.33 -2.48
CA TYR A 34 -3.41 -9.98 -1.86
C TYR A 34 -4.23 -9.01 -1.01
N LYS A 35 -3.58 -8.11 -0.27
CA LYS A 35 -4.24 -7.05 0.49
C LYS A 35 -5.03 -6.11 -0.44
N ALA A 36 -4.46 -5.73 -1.57
CA ALA A 36 -5.15 -4.92 -2.57
C ALA A 36 -6.40 -5.66 -3.10
N ALA A 37 -6.28 -6.95 -3.39
CA ALA A 37 -7.41 -7.78 -3.81
C ALA A 37 -8.53 -7.84 -2.75
N LEU A 38 -8.21 -7.84 -1.46
CA LEU A 38 -9.24 -7.79 -0.39
C LEU A 38 -9.98 -6.44 -0.32
N SER A 39 -9.31 -5.35 -0.70
CA SER A 39 -9.86 -4.00 -0.66
C SER A 39 -10.61 -3.59 -1.92
N ASN A 40 -10.35 -4.25 -3.04
CA ASN A 40 -10.94 -3.93 -4.32
C ASN A 40 -12.40 -4.44 -4.38
N PRO A 41 -13.42 -3.56 -4.48
CA PRO A 41 -14.82 -3.96 -4.52
C PRO A 41 -15.16 -4.86 -5.71
N ASN A 42 -14.42 -4.74 -6.82
CA ASN A 42 -14.64 -5.51 -8.04
C ASN A 42 -14.09 -6.95 -7.97
N THR A 43 -13.51 -7.35 -6.83
CA THR A 43 -12.99 -8.71 -6.68
C THR A 43 -14.07 -9.71 -6.28
N THR A 44 -14.06 -10.84 -6.97
CA THR A 44 -14.99 -11.94 -6.71
C THR A 44 -14.85 -12.47 -5.28
N ARG A 45 -15.94 -13.02 -4.73
CA ARG A 45 -15.93 -13.64 -3.39
C ARG A 45 -14.88 -14.74 -3.28
N ARG A 46 -14.74 -15.57 -4.33
CA ARG A 46 -13.74 -16.64 -4.40
C ARG A 46 -12.31 -16.07 -4.42
N GLY A 47 -12.07 -15.01 -5.20
CA GLY A 47 -10.77 -14.32 -5.23
C GLY A 47 -10.37 -13.78 -3.86
N ARG A 48 -11.30 -13.13 -3.14
CA ARG A 48 -11.07 -12.65 -1.77
C ARG A 48 -10.82 -13.79 -0.78
N LYS A 49 -11.55 -14.91 -0.88
CA LYS A 49 -11.31 -16.09 -0.02
C LYS A 49 -9.90 -16.65 -0.22
N ARG A 50 -9.45 -16.76 -1.47
CA ARG A 50 -8.09 -17.21 -1.80
C ARG A 50 -7.02 -16.24 -1.27
N ALA A 51 -7.20 -14.93 -1.49
CA ALA A 51 -6.27 -13.92 -0.97
C ALA A 51 -6.14 -13.97 0.56
N LYS A 52 -7.23 -14.21 1.29
CA LYS A 52 -7.18 -14.43 2.75
C LYS A 52 -6.41 -15.70 3.13
N ALA A 53 -6.67 -16.81 2.44
CA ALA A 53 -6.00 -18.07 2.70
C ALA A 53 -4.49 -17.94 2.49
N GLU A 54 -4.08 -17.29 1.40
CA GLU A 54 -2.67 -17.07 1.08
C GLU A 54 -1.97 -16.18 2.12
N LEU A 55 -2.59 -15.06 2.51
CA LEU A 55 -2.06 -14.19 3.56
C LEU A 55 -1.90 -14.94 4.89
N ARG A 56 -2.81 -15.86 5.21
CA ARG A 56 -2.71 -16.70 6.40
C ARG A 56 -1.56 -17.71 6.30
N MET A 57 -1.40 -18.36 5.14
CA MET A 57 -0.28 -19.27 4.89
C MET A 57 1.08 -18.57 4.96
N MET A 58 1.15 -17.30 4.55
CA MET A 58 2.35 -16.47 4.65
C MET A 58 2.64 -15.95 6.08
N GLY A 59 1.85 -16.32 7.08
CA GLY A 59 1.96 -15.80 8.45
C GLY A 59 1.51 -14.34 8.61
N ARG A 60 0.90 -13.75 7.57
CA ARG A 60 0.44 -12.35 7.52
C ARG A 60 -1.08 -12.24 7.65
N GLY A 61 -1.71 -13.20 8.33
CA GLY A 61 -3.16 -13.24 8.51
C GLY A 61 -3.74 -11.95 9.12
N ASN A 62 -2.95 -11.26 9.95
CA ASN A 62 -3.32 -9.99 10.59
C ASN A 62 -3.44 -8.82 9.57
N GLU A 63 -2.71 -8.87 8.46
CA GLU A 63 -2.77 -7.84 7.41
C GLU A 63 -3.99 -7.99 6.48
N ALA A 64 -4.66 -9.14 6.53
CA ALA A 64 -5.88 -9.41 5.75
C ALA A 64 -7.11 -8.69 6.30
N HIS A 65 -7.06 -8.19 7.54
CA HIS A 65 -8.18 -7.54 8.19
C HIS A 65 -8.12 -6.01 8.00
N VAL A 66 -9.01 -5.48 7.17
CA VAL A 66 -9.31 -4.04 7.18
C VAL A 66 -10.20 -3.74 8.38
N SER A 67 -9.76 -2.82 9.27
CA SER A 67 -10.55 -2.37 10.42
C SER A 67 -11.98 -2.03 9.99
N PHE A 68 -12.96 -2.41 10.81
CA PHE A 68 -14.38 -2.15 10.57
C PHE A 68 -14.64 -0.67 10.25
N MET A 69 -13.98 0.24 10.97
CA MET A 69 -14.02 1.68 10.70
C MET A 69 -13.54 2.04 9.30
N THR A 70 -12.49 1.37 8.80
CA THR A 70 -11.98 1.58 7.43
C THR A 70 -13.00 1.13 6.38
N LYS A 71 -13.86 0.15 6.68
CA LYS A 71 -14.94 -0.27 5.78
C LYS A 71 -16.09 0.73 5.80
N ILE A 72 -16.52 1.16 6.99
CA ILE A 72 -17.59 2.17 7.15
C ILE A 72 -17.22 3.47 6.44
N LYS A 73 -16.02 4.01 6.70
CA LYS A 73 -15.56 5.25 6.07
C LYS A 73 -15.53 5.14 4.53
N ARG A 74 -15.08 4.00 3.98
CA ARG A 74 -15.14 3.74 2.53
C ARG A 74 -16.57 3.69 2.00
N ALA A 75 -17.49 3.04 2.71
CA ALA A 75 -18.90 2.97 2.32
C ALA A 75 -19.58 4.35 2.30
N LEU A 76 -19.14 5.25 3.19
CA LEU A 76 -19.61 6.63 3.28
C LEU A 76 -18.85 7.62 2.38
N GLY A 77 -17.97 7.14 1.48
CA GLY A 77 -17.15 8.00 0.62
C GLY A 77 -16.03 8.77 1.34
N ILE A 78 -15.89 8.59 2.66
CA ILE A 78 -14.82 9.18 3.48
C ILE A 78 -13.54 8.38 3.24
N ARG A 79 -12.72 8.84 2.30
CA ARG A 79 -11.41 8.23 2.00
C ARG A 79 -10.50 8.35 3.22
N SER A 80 -10.42 7.28 4.00
CA SER A 80 -9.37 7.13 5.02
C SER A 80 -8.07 6.83 4.26
N SER A 81 -7.11 7.74 4.25
CA SER A 81 -5.74 7.40 3.82
C SER A 81 -5.11 6.53 4.90
N PRO A 82 -4.86 5.22 4.66
CA PRO A 82 -3.88 4.53 5.46
C PRO A 82 -2.54 4.94 4.86
N THR A 83 -1.93 5.99 5.38
CA THR A 83 -0.50 6.21 5.15
C THR A 83 0.21 5.04 5.78
N SER A 84 0.49 4.01 4.97
CA SER A 84 1.50 3.04 5.27
C SER A 84 2.82 3.79 5.22
N THR A 85 3.22 4.36 6.35
CA THR A 85 4.61 4.69 6.62
C THR A 85 5.37 3.38 6.49
N GLN A 86 5.91 3.14 5.31
CA GLN A 86 6.94 2.14 5.09
C GLN A 86 8.06 2.55 6.04
N GLN A 87 8.19 1.84 7.17
CA GLN A 87 9.33 2.00 8.04
C GLN A 87 10.55 1.64 7.20
N ARG A 88 11.19 2.68 6.65
CA ARG A 88 12.55 2.62 6.12
C ARG A 88 13.38 2.13 7.31
N THR A 89 13.73 0.86 7.29
CA THR A 89 14.82 0.32 8.09
C THR A 89 16.03 1.18 7.78
N ARG A 90 16.31 2.13 8.68
CA ARG A 90 17.59 2.84 8.71
C ARG A 90 18.60 1.79 9.17
N ARG A 91 19.12 1.01 8.24
CA ARG A 91 20.39 0.32 8.46
C ARG A 91 21.40 1.42 8.70
N GLY A 92 21.85 1.52 9.96
CA GLY A 92 22.93 2.39 10.37
C GLY A 92 24.12 2.13 9.46
N ARG A 93 24.59 3.18 8.81
CA ARG A 93 25.96 3.24 8.33
C ARG A 93 26.79 3.64 9.55
N PHE A 94 27.57 2.71 10.06
CA PHE A 94 28.87 3.00 10.65
C PHE A 94 29.91 2.73 9.56
#